data_AF-A0A1M7Q1Z1-F1
#
_entry.id   AF-A0A1M7Q1Z1-F1
#
_cell.length_a   1.000
_cell.length_b   1.000
_cell.length_c   1.000
_cell.angle_alpha   90.00
_cell.angle_beta   90.00
_cell.angle_gamma   90.00
#
_symmetry.space_group_name_H-M   'P 1'
#
loop_
_entity.id
_entity.type
_entity.pdbx_description
1 polymer ?
#
loop_
_entity_poly.entity_id
_entity_poly.type
_entity_poly.pdbx_seq_one_letter_code
_entity_poly.pdbx_strand_id
1 'polypeptide(L)'
;MIPASSPAAVPAASVSLEILSPIGSAQSTKALTVVAEKPPQAHVEFGWQYMLANPVLLAGAIAASVALLVGLLTFSGVAISLWFAHKRMRQELAAAAREGIRSRDHSRQQATLDRVHSREEAVAERQHSEEQATRARLMEARRDLYSEMIEACIRMQGLIGSMPTMDLLVEEEYVTKTLSELAVAVNKTWLLSGPGTAYKIRELHSQLMELFGNVAASVRPLQGLKGRIAWAQDRVRNAVAERWKIVDALDNNRIYKGDDQRIANELRGLLKVQAHIIDDCTKIVDESQEELQPKVRRIQESMLTSNAQAMLQIQSVMAACREELGLEGDSEELRQQTNEMHARAMAMFVGVVGEAHPPSKAS
;
A
#
# COMPACT_ATOMS: atom_id res chain seq x y z
N MET A 1 -37.08 13.55 0.67
CA MET A 1 -37.69 12.37 0.03
C MET A 1 -37.47 11.17 0.95
N ILE A 2 -38.59 10.73 1.53
CA ILE A 2 -38.88 9.50 2.31
C ILE A 2 -38.98 8.32 1.31
N PRO A 3 -38.76 7.03 1.66
CA PRO A 3 -39.19 6.35 2.90
C PRO A 3 -38.09 5.62 3.68
N ALA A 4 -38.13 5.42 5.00
CA ALA A 4 -39.20 5.20 5.98
C ALA A 4 -39.97 3.87 5.84
N SER A 5 -39.53 2.85 6.57
CA SER A 5 -40.44 1.90 7.22
C SER A 5 -39.80 1.36 8.49
N SER A 6 -40.53 1.59 9.58
CA SER A 6 -40.25 1.30 10.99
C SER A 6 -40.76 -0.12 11.36
N PRO A 7 -40.91 -0.52 12.65
CA PRO A 7 -40.31 -1.72 13.20
C PRO A 7 -41.37 -2.80 13.50
N ALA A 8 -40.94 -4.00 13.90
CA ALA A 8 -41.86 -4.98 14.48
C ALA A 8 -41.30 -5.56 15.78
N ALA A 9 -42.18 -5.54 16.77
CA ALA A 9 -41.98 -5.94 18.14
C ALA A 9 -41.85 -7.45 18.34
N VAL A 10 -41.22 -7.76 19.47
CA VAL A 10 -41.16 -8.98 20.29
C VAL A 10 -42.47 -9.81 20.27
N PRO A 11 -42.38 -11.13 20.46
CA PRO A 11 -42.81 -11.63 21.77
C PRO A 11 -41.83 -12.62 22.40
N ALA A 12 -41.74 -12.48 23.73
CA ALA A 12 -41.20 -13.48 24.63
C ALA A 12 -42.03 -14.77 24.51
N ALA A 13 -41.35 -15.91 24.38
CA ALA A 13 -41.93 -17.22 24.59
C ALA A 13 -41.16 -17.91 25.71
N SER A 14 -41.63 -17.68 26.93
CA SER A 14 -41.43 -18.57 28.06
C SER A 14 -42.06 -19.94 27.72
N VAL A 15 -41.23 -20.97 27.60
CA VAL A 15 -41.71 -22.35 27.62
C VAL A 15 -41.40 -22.92 29.00
N SER A 16 -42.32 -22.66 29.92
CA SER A 16 -42.52 -23.50 31.10
C SER A 16 -43.35 -24.70 30.63
N LEU A 17 -42.82 -25.90 30.76
CA LEU A 17 -43.57 -27.13 30.56
C LEU A 17 -43.64 -27.86 31.90
N GLU A 18 -44.51 -27.35 32.76
CA GLU A 18 -45.17 -28.12 33.81
C GLU A 18 -46.46 -28.71 33.22
N ILE A 19 -46.48 -30.03 33.01
CA ILE A 19 -47.69 -30.84 32.93
C ILE A 19 -47.33 -32.13 33.70
N LEU A 20 -47.75 -32.24 34.97
CA LEU A 20 -48.94 -32.97 35.39
C LEU A 20 -48.94 -34.40 34.85
N SER A 21 -48.55 -35.41 35.62
CA SER A 21 -49.25 -35.97 36.79
C SER A 21 -49.57 -37.45 36.48
N PRO A 22 -49.82 -38.26 37.51
CA PRO A 22 -49.55 -39.68 37.52
C PRO A 22 -50.74 -40.48 36.98
N ILE A 23 -50.43 -41.45 36.13
CA ILE A 23 -51.34 -42.53 35.75
C ILE A 23 -50.48 -43.80 35.90
N GLY A 24 -50.65 -44.64 36.92
CA GLY A 24 -51.92 -45.04 37.51
C GLY A 24 -52.51 -46.16 36.67
N SER A 25 -51.97 -47.37 36.82
CA SER A 25 -52.70 -48.63 36.67
C SER A 25 -51.70 -49.75 36.95
N ALA A 26 -51.74 -50.27 38.17
CA ALA A 26 -52.59 -51.41 38.47
C ALA A 26 -52.15 -52.62 37.65
N GLN A 27 -51.27 -53.42 38.24
CA GLN A 27 -51.42 -54.86 38.16
C GLN A 27 -50.82 -55.52 39.41
N SER A 28 -51.72 -55.66 40.38
CA SER A 28 -51.95 -56.94 41.03
C SER A 28 -50.79 -57.48 41.88
N THR A 29 -50.61 -56.87 43.05
CA THR A 29 -50.32 -57.62 44.28
C THR A 29 -51.43 -58.63 44.51
N LYS A 30 -51.32 -59.82 43.89
CA LYS A 30 -52.01 -61.01 44.40
C LYS A 30 -51.30 -61.43 45.67
N ALA A 31 -51.74 -60.85 46.78
CA ALA A 31 -51.64 -61.49 48.08
C ALA A 31 -52.39 -62.83 47.95
N LEU A 32 -51.65 -63.90 47.73
CA LEU A 32 -52.16 -65.24 47.93
C LEU A 32 -52.20 -65.46 49.45
N THR A 33 -53.32 -65.08 50.06
CA THR A 33 -53.74 -65.60 51.36
C THR A 33 -53.87 -67.11 51.20
N VAL A 34 -52.84 -67.85 51.59
CA VAL A 34 -52.95 -69.28 51.84
C VAL A 34 -53.84 -69.41 53.08
N VAL A 35 -55.13 -69.64 52.82
CA VAL A 35 -56.06 -70.17 53.81
C VAL A 35 -55.46 -71.48 54.30
N ALA A 36 -55.17 -71.53 55.59
CA ALA A 36 -54.76 -72.74 56.29
C ALA A 36 -55.96 -73.70 56.33
N GLU A 37 -56.17 -74.46 55.26
CA GLU A 37 -56.91 -75.70 55.35
C GLU A 37 -56.04 -76.74 56.07
N LYS A 38 -56.45 -77.00 57.31
CA LYS A 38 -55.96 -78.03 58.21
C LYS A 38 -56.06 -79.40 57.51
N PRO A 39 -54.96 -80.04 57.09
CA PRO A 39 -55.03 -81.41 56.63
C PRO A 39 -55.20 -82.35 57.84
N PRO A 40 -55.99 -83.43 57.68
CA PRO A 40 -56.28 -84.37 58.75
C PRO A 40 -55.01 -85.02 59.30
N GLN A 41 -54.99 -85.17 60.62
CA GLN A 41 -54.00 -85.95 61.36
C GLN A 41 -54.05 -87.41 60.89
N ALA A 42 -53.30 -87.74 59.84
CA ALA A 42 -52.98 -89.11 59.49
C ALA A 42 -51.71 -89.49 60.25
N HIS A 43 -51.89 -90.28 61.31
CA HIS A 43 -50.82 -91.01 61.99
C HIS A 43 -50.07 -91.88 60.97
N VAL A 44 -48.88 -91.44 60.56
CA VAL A 44 -47.90 -92.31 59.88
C VAL A 44 -46.83 -92.67 60.91
N GLU A 45 -47.23 -93.48 61.89
CA GLU A 45 -46.31 -94.19 62.80
C GLU A 45 -45.85 -95.54 62.22
N PHE A 46 -46.18 -95.85 60.98
CA PHE A 46 -45.84 -97.11 60.33
C PHE A 46 -44.91 -96.88 59.13
N GLY A 47 -43.60 -96.97 59.35
CA GLY A 47 -42.63 -97.00 58.25
C GLY A 47 -41.17 -97.12 58.68
N TRP A 48 -40.80 -96.57 59.83
CA TRP A 48 -39.40 -96.59 60.30
C TRP A 48 -38.90 -98.00 60.65
N GLN A 49 -39.79 -98.93 61.04
CA GLN A 49 -39.39 -100.31 61.35
C GLN A 49 -39.05 -101.15 60.10
N TYR A 50 -39.61 -100.83 58.92
CA TYR A 50 -39.28 -101.54 57.68
C TYR A 50 -37.98 -101.05 57.02
N MET A 51 -37.61 -99.78 57.20
CA MET A 51 -36.33 -99.25 56.70
C MET A 51 -35.11 -99.77 57.47
N LEU A 52 -35.24 -100.07 58.77
CA LEU A 52 -34.14 -100.57 59.60
C LEU A 52 -33.80 -102.06 59.37
N ALA A 53 -34.76 -102.86 58.89
CA ALA A 53 -34.56 -104.29 58.63
C ALA A 53 -33.90 -104.60 57.27
N ASN A 54 -33.77 -103.60 56.39
CA ASN A 54 -33.26 -103.79 55.04
C ASN A 54 -32.10 -102.81 54.77
N PRO A 55 -30.83 -103.24 54.97
CA PRO A 55 -29.67 -102.37 54.92
C PRO A 55 -29.51 -101.64 53.57
N VAL A 56 -30.04 -102.21 52.49
CA VAL A 56 -30.06 -101.60 51.15
C VAL A 56 -30.99 -100.38 51.07
N LEU A 57 -32.15 -100.40 51.73
CA LEU A 57 -33.10 -99.28 51.76
C LEU A 57 -32.62 -98.15 52.67
N LEU A 58 -32.02 -98.48 53.82
CA LEU A 58 -31.40 -97.50 54.71
C LEU A 58 -30.20 -96.81 54.04
N ALA A 59 -29.32 -97.58 53.40
CA ALA A 59 -28.21 -97.04 52.62
C ALA A 59 -28.71 -96.19 51.44
N GLY A 60 -29.79 -96.59 50.77
CA GLY A 60 -30.45 -95.82 49.72
C GLY A 60 -31.03 -94.48 50.21
N ALA A 61 -31.65 -94.46 51.40
CA ALA A 61 -32.19 -93.24 52.00
C ALA A 61 -31.09 -92.27 52.47
N ILE A 62 -30.00 -92.79 53.04
CA ILE A 62 -28.82 -92.00 53.41
C ILE A 62 -28.12 -91.48 52.15
N ALA A 63 -27.94 -92.31 51.12
CA ALA A 63 -27.38 -91.89 49.85
C ALA A 63 -28.25 -90.84 49.15
N ALA A 64 -29.58 -91.01 49.15
CA ALA A 64 -30.52 -90.04 48.58
C ALA A 64 -30.51 -88.72 49.33
N SER A 65 -30.45 -88.73 50.67
CA SER A 65 -30.37 -87.51 51.47
C SER A 65 -29.02 -86.80 51.31
N VAL A 66 -27.90 -87.52 51.27
CA VAL A 66 -26.58 -86.95 50.97
C VAL A 66 -26.53 -86.39 49.53
N ALA A 67 -27.09 -87.09 48.55
CA ALA A 67 -27.18 -86.61 47.17
C ALA A 67 -28.04 -85.35 47.05
N LEU A 68 -29.15 -85.27 47.79
CA LEU A 68 -29.98 -84.07 47.89
C LEU A 68 -29.23 -82.89 48.52
N LEU A 69 -28.46 -83.16 49.58
CA LEU A 69 -27.69 -82.14 50.30
C LEU A 69 -26.55 -81.61 49.41
N VAL A 70 -25.81 -82.49 48.74
CA VAL A 70 -24.78 -82.12 47.76
C VAL A 70 -25.40 -81.41 46.55
N GLY A 71 -26.58 -81.84 46.08
CA GLY A 71 -27.35 -81.17 45.03
C GLY A 71 -27.78 -79.75 45.41
N LEU A 72 -28.23 -79.54 46.65
CA LEU A 72 -28.56 -78.22 47.20
C LEU A 72 -27.33 -77.34 47.39
N LEU A 73 -26.20 -77.90 47.84
CA LEU A 73 -24.93 -77.19 48.01
C LEU A 73 -24.33 -76.76 46.67
N THR A 74 -24.37 -77.64 45.67
CA THR A 74 -23.92 -77.33 44.30
C THR A 74 -24.84 -76.32 43.63
N PHE A 75 -26.16 -76.47 43.76
CA PHE A 75 -27.13 -75.51 43.23
C PHE A 75 -26.99 -74.12 43.87
N SER A 76 -26.86 -74.06 45.20
CA SER A 76 -26.63 -72.80 45.91
C SER A 76 -25.29 -72.17 45.54
N GLY A 77 -24.22 -72.97 45.39
CA GLY A 77 -22.93 -72.51 44.88
C GLY A 77 -23.03 -71.90 43.47
N VAL A 78 -23.76 -72.53 42.56
CA VAL A 78 -23.98 -72.03 41.18
C VAL A 78 -24.87 -70.78 41.18
N ALA A 79 -25.92 -70.74 42.01
CA ALA A 79 -26.78 -69.56 42.12
C ALA A 79 -26.03 -68.35 42.69
N ILE A 80 -25.18 -68.57 43.71
CA ILE A 80 -24.33 -67.53 44.30
C ILE A 80 -23.29 -67.06 43.28
N SER A 81 -22.65 -67.97 42.52
CA SER A 81 -21.66 -67.60 41.50
C SER A 81 -22.29 -66.82 40.33
N LEU A 82 -23.47 -67.23 39.85
CA LEU A 82 -24.25 -66.50 38.85
C LEU A 82 -24.68 -65.13 39.36
N TRP A 83 -25.10 -65.02 40.62
CA TRP A 83 -25.47 -63.75 41.23
C TRP A 83 -24.27 -62.80 41.34
N PHE A 84 -23.11 -63.29 41.79
CA PHE A 84 -21.87 -62.50 41.84
C PHE A 84 -21.40 -62.11 40.43
N ALA A 85 -21.46 -63.01 39.46
CA ALA A 85 -21.12 -62.73 38.06
C ALA A 85 -22.07 -61.66 37.48
N HIS A 86 -23.38 -61.76 37.72
CA HIS A 86 -24.35 -60.78 37.26
C HIS A 86 -24.16 -59.42 37.94
N LYS A 87 -23.86 -59.41 39.25
CA LYS A 87 -23.56 -58.18 39.99
C LYS A 87 -22.29 -57.51 39.47
N ARG A 88 -21.23 -58.29 39.21
CA ARG A 88 -19.98 -57.81 38.62
C ARG A 88 -20.19 -57.25 37.22
N MET A 89 -20.93 -57.97 36.36
CA MET A 89 -21.26 -57.52 35.01
C MET A 89 -22.07 -56.22 35.02
N ARG A 90 -23.04 -56.07 35.93
CA ARG A 90 -23.77 -54.79 36.11
C ARG A 90 -22.86 -53.66 36.57
N GLN A 91 -21.92 -53.93 37.46
CA GLN A 91 -20.94 -52.93 37.91
C GLN A 91 -20.00 -52.51 36.78
N GLU A 92 -19.51 -53.46 35.98
CA GLU A 92 -18.66 -53.20 34.82
C GLU A 92 -19.41 -52.44 33.73
N LEU A 93 -20.66 -52.80 33.43
CA LEU A 93 -21.53 -52.04 32.50
C LEU A 93 -21.82 -50.63 33.00
N ALA A 94 -22.10 -50.47 34.30
CA ALA A 94 -22.33 -49.16 34.89
C ALA A 94 -21.05 -48.30 34.91
N ALA A 95 -19.88 -48.90 35.08
CA ALA A 95 -18.59 -48.21 35.00
C ALA A 95 -18.29 -47.78 33.55
N ALA A 96 -18.45 -48.70 32.59
CA ALA A 96 -18.27 -48.42 31.16
C ALA A 96 -19.25 -47.36 30.65
N ALA A 97 -20.50 -47.37 31.12
CA ALA A 97 -21.48 -46.33 30.79
C ALA A 97 -21.07 -44.95 31.34
N ARG A 98 -20.57 -44.88 32.57
CA ARG A 98 -20.06 -43.61 33.15
C ARG A 98 -18.84 -43.09 32.41
N GLU A 99 -17.92 -43.98 32.03
CA GLU A 99 -16.72 -43.63 31.28
C GLU A 99 -17.07 -43.16 29.86
N GLY A 100 -18.02 -43.81 29.20
CA GLY A 100 -18.56 -43.37 27.91
C GLY A 100 -19.22 -41.99 27.97
N ILE A 101 -19.97 -41.68 29.06
CA ILE A 101 -20.54 -40.35 29.27
C ILE A 101 -19.43 -39.31 29.46
N ARG A 102 -18.44 -39.57 30.33
CA ARG A 102 -17.31 -38.66 30.55
C ARG A 102 -16.50 -38.40 29.28
N SER A 103 -16.23 -39.45 28.49
CA SER A 103 -15.52 -39.31 27.21
C SER A 103 -16.31 -38.45 26.22
N ARG A 104 -17.63 -38.62 26.14
CA ARG A 104 -18.50 -37.80 25.30
C ARG A 104 -18.55 -36.35 25.75
N ASP A 105 -18.68 -36.10 27.05
CA ASP A 105 -18.71 -34.74 27.59
C ASP A 105 -17.37 -34.03 27.40
N HIS A 106 -16.25 -34.75 27.62
CA HIS A 106 -14.92 -34.21 27.36
C HIS A 106 -14.73 -33.88 25.86
N SER A 107 -15.16 -34.77 24.97
CA SER A 107 -15.12 -34.54 23.51
C SER A 107 -15.98 -33.35 23.10
N ARG A 108 -17.15 -33.16 23.73
CA ARG A 108 -18.02 -31.99 23.49
C ARG A 108 -17.36 -30.71 23.95
N GLN A 109 -16.78 -30.70 25.15
CA GLN A 109 -16.06 -29.54 25.68
C GLN A 109 -14.88 -29.18 24.79
N GLN A 110 -14.10 -30.17 24.35
CA GLN A 110 -12.97 -29.95 23.46
C GLN A 110 -13.44 -29.40 22.11
N ALA A 111 -14.47 -29.98 21.50
CA ALA A 111 -15.04 -29.45 20.26
C ALA A 111 -15.61 -28.02 20.42
N THR A 112 -16.13 -27.64 21.60
CA THR A 112 -16.55 -26.25 21.85
C THR A 112 -15.36 -25.30 21.98
N LEU A 113 -14.29 -25.72 22.66
CA LEU A 113 -13.06 -24.93 22.77
C LEU A 113 -12.40 -24.75 21.41
N ASP A 114 -12.29 -25.82 20.62
CA ASP A 114 -11.74 -25.78 19.27
C ASP A 114 -12.53 -24.81 18.38
N ARG A 115 -13.87 -24.84 18.45
CA ARG A 115 -14.73 -23.90 17.70
C ARG A 115 -14.54 -22.45 18.14
N VAL A 116 -14.30 -22.19 19.42
CA VAL A 116 -14.04 -20.84 19.92
C VAL A 116 -12.67 -20.38 19.43
N HIS A 117 -11.64 -21.22 19.58
CA HIS A 117 -10.28 -20.93 19.13
C HIS A 117 -10.22 -20.67 17.62
N SER A 118 -10.82 -21.53 16.79
CA SER A 118 -10.86 -21.32 15.34
C SER A 118 -11.62 -20.06 14.94
N ARG A 119 -12.62 -19.63 15.72
CA ARG A 119 -13.31 -18.36 15.47
C ARG A 119 -12.42 -17.17 15.82
N GLU A 120 -11.70 -17.23 16.93
CA GLU A 120 -10.77 -16.18 17.34
C GLU A 120 -9.62 -16.03 16.33
N GLU A 121 -9.03 -17.14 15.90
CA GLU A 121 -7.99 -17.16 14.85
C GLU A 121 -8.51 -16.58 13.54
N ALA A 122 -9.70 -16.99 13.08
CA ALA A 122 -10.27 -16.47 11.84
C ALA A 122 -10.59 -14.97 11.91
N VAL A 123 -10.95 -14.44 13.08
CA VAL A 123 -11.16 -12.99 13.27
C VAL A 123 -9.83 -12.25 13.25
N ALA A 124 -8.81 -12.76 13.97
CA ALA A 124 -7.48 -12.19 13.98
C ALA A 124 -6.84 -12.18 12.59
N GLU A 125 -6.99 -13.26 11.82
CA GLU A 125 -6.48 -13.37 10.45
C GLU A 125 -7.17 -12.38 9.51
N ARG A 126 -8.50 -12.19 9.64
CA ARG A 126 -9.22 -11.18 8.86
C ARG A 126 -8.76 -9.76 9.18
N GLN A 127 -8.63 -9.43 10.46
CA GLN A 127 -8.15 -8.10 10.88
C GLN A 127 -6.74 -7.84 10.37
N HIS A 128 -5.84 -8.81 10.50
CA HIS A 128 -4.49 -8.71 9.98
C HIS A 128 -4.46 -8.56 8.45
N SER A 129 -5.31 -9.30 7.72
CA SER A 129 -5.45 -9.17 6.27
C SER A 129 -5.98 -7.80 5.84
N GLU A 130 -6.96 -7.25 6.56
CA GLU A 130 -7.50 -5.90 6.32
C GLU A 130 -6.44 -4.82 6.60
N GLU A 131 -5.68 -4.94 7.68
CA GLU A 131 -4.56 -4.04 7.99
C GLU A 131 -3.45 -4.12 6.93
N GLN A 132 -3.10 -5.32 6.48
CA GLN A 132 -2.12 -5.49 5.40
C GLN A 132 -2.61 -4.89 4.08
N ALA A 133 -3.88 -5.10 3.73
CA ALA A 133 -4.46 -4.54 2.51
C ALA A 133 -4.53 -3.00 2.55
N THR A 134 -4.91 -2.42 3.69
CA THR A 134 -4.93 -0.96 3.86
C THR A 134 -3.52 -0.36 3.81
N ARG A 135 -2.53 -0.99 4.46
CA ARG A 135 -1.13 -0.60 4.35
C ARG A 135 -0.62 -0.71 2.91
N ALA A 136 -0.92 -1.79 2.20
CA ALA A 136 -0.51 -1.96 0.80
C ALA A 136 -1.06 -0.85 -0.11
N ARG A 137 -2.35 -0.51 0.02
CA ARG A 137 -2.98 0.58 -0.74
C ARG A 137 -2.35 1.94 -0.43
N LEU A 138 -2.03 2.20 0.83
CA LEU A 138 -1.36 3.43 1.24
C LEU A 138 0.05 3.53 0.64
N MET A 139 0.80 2.43 0.63
CA MET A 139 2.15 2.38 0.06
C MET A 139 2.13 2.58 -1.45
N GLU A 140 1.15 2.00 -2.15
CA GLU A 140 0.93 2.22 -3.58
C GLU A 140 0.61 3.68 -3.89
N ALA A 141 -0.35 4.27 -3.17
CA ALA A 141 -0.70 5.69 -3.33
C ALA A 141 0.49 6.62 -3.06
N ARG A 142 1.33 6.32 -2.05
CA ARG A 142 2.56 7.07 -1.76
C ARG A 142 3.57 6.96 -2.88
N ARG A 143 3.78 5.74 -3.41
CA ARG A 143 4.71 5.52 -4.53
C ARG A 143 4.33 6.37 -5.73
N ASP A 144 3.06 6.39 -6.11
CA ASP A 144 2.58 7.16 -7.26
C ASP A 144 2.79 8.66 -7.04
N LEU A 145 2.45 9.17 -5.86
CA LEU A 145 2.66 10.57 -5.50
C LEU A 145 4.13 10.98 -5.44
N TYR A 146 5.01 10.11 -4.94
CA TYR A 146 6.45 10.37 -4.94
C TYR A 146 7.01 10.40 -6.36
N SER A 147 6.52 9.54 -7.25
CA SER A 147 6.88 9.60 -8.68
C SER A 147 6.44 10.92 -9.33
N GLU A 148 5.16 11.30 -9.15
CA GLU A 148 4.62 12.56 -9.69
C GLU A 148 5.43 13.79 -9.21
N MET A 149 5.79 13.81 -7.93
CA MET A 149 6.56 14.91 -7.33
C MET A 149 8.00 14.96 -7.85
N ILE A 150 8.67 13.83 -8.00
CA ILE A 150 10.02 13.76 -8.58
C ILE A 150 10.00 14.25 -10.04
N GLU A 151 9.02 13.80 -10.83
CA GLU A 151 8.86 14.26 -12.22
C GLU A 151 8.63 15.76 -12.31
N ALA A 152 7.79 16.33 -11.43
CA ALA A 152 7.58 17.76 -11.38
C ALA A 152 8.84 18.54 -10.99
N CYS A 153 9.65 18.01 -10.05
CA CYS A 153 10.95 18.59 -9.71
C CYS A 153 11.92 18.57 -10.90
N ILE A 154 11.97 17.47 -11.66
CA ILE A 154 12.80 17.36 -12.86
C ILE A 154 12.35 18.37 -13.93
N ARG A 155 11.03 18.52 -14.16
CA ARG A 155 10.49 19.53 -15.09
C ARG A 155 10.87 20.94 -14.66
N MET A 156 10.75 21.25 -13.38
CA MET A 156 11.16 22.54 -12.83
C MET A 156 12.65 22.81 -13.03
N GLN A 157 13.51 21.81 -12.83
CA GLN A 157 14.94 21.94 -13.09
C GLN A 157 15.27 22.10 -14.57
N GLY A 158 14.55 21.40 -15.44
CA GLY A 158 14.62 21.59 -16.88
C GLY A 158 14.28 23.02 -17.28
N LEU A 159 13.18 23.56 -16.73
CA LEU A 159 12.78 24.96 -16.92
C LEU A 159 13.85 25.93 -16.43
N ILE A 160 14.38 25.74 -15.22
CA ILE A 160 15.47 26.57 -14.68
C ILE A 160 16.67 26.53 -15.63
N GLY A 161 17.08 25.32 -16.05
CA GLY A 161 18.19 25.07 -16.97
C GLY A 161 18.03 25.74 -18.34
N SER A 162 16.80 25.82 -18.86
CA SER A 162 16.52 26.41 -20.17
C SER A 162 16.31 27.92 -20.14
N MET A 163 16.12 28.55 -18.97
CA MET A 163 15.82 29.99 -18.89
C MET A 163 16.81 30.90 -19.64
N PRO A 164 18.14 30.67 -19.62
CA PRO A 164 19.07 31.55 -20.34
C PRO A 164 18.85 31.58 -21.86
N THR A 165 18.26 30.53 -22.44
CA THR A 165 18.02 30.42 -23.89
C THR A 165 16.57 30.70 -24.26
N MET A 166 15.62 30.35 -23.38
CA MET A 166 14.18 30.55 -23.50
C MET A 166 13.78 32.01 -23.71
N ASP A 167 12.68 32.26 -24.41
CA ASP A 167 12.00 33.57 -24.44
C ASP A 167 10.83 33.55 -23.45
N LEU A 168 11.01 34.23 -22.31
CA LEU A 168 10.04 34.21 -21.21
C LEU A 168 8.71 34.90 -21.58
N LEU A 169 8.68 35.76 -22.60
CA LEU A 169 7.46 36.43 -23.03
C LEU A 169 6.62 35.54 -23.93
N VAL A 170 7.26 34.71 -24.74
CA VAL A 170 6.59 33.77 -25.65
C VAL A 170 6.12 32.53 -24.91
N GLU A 171 6.89 32.07 -23.93
CA GLU A 171 6.66 30.79 -23.25
C GLU A 171 6.03 30.95 -21.85
N GLU A 172 5.32 32.05 -21.58
CA GLU A 172 4.68 32.33 -20.28
C GLU A 172 3.75 31.21 -19.81
N GLU A 173 2.97 30.62 -20.73
CA GLU A 173 2.07 29.50 -20.43
C GLU A 173 2.84 28.27 -19.92
N TYR A 174 3.99 27.97 -20.54
CA TYR A 174 4.82 26.84 -20.13
C TYR A 174 5.45 27.07 -18.74
N VAL A 175 5.92 28.29 -18.46
CA VAL A 175 6.46 28.68 -17.14
C VAL A 175 5.39 28.52 -16.07
N THR A 176 4.24 29.16 -16.26
CA THR A 176 3.14 29.16 -15.28
C THR A 176 2.58 27.76 -15.03
N LYS A 177 2.42 26.96 -16.09
CA LYS A 177 2.02 25.56 -15.98
C LYS A 177 3.01 24.74 -15.17
N THR A 178 4.31 24.86 -15.44
CA THR A 178 5.34 24.09 -14.72
C THR A 178 5.39 24.43 -13.23
N LEU A 179 5.29 25.72 -12.89
CA LEU A 179 5.22 26.18 -11.50
C LEU A 179 3.98 25.64 -10.78
N SER A 180 2.83 25.69 -11.45
CA SER A 180 1.56 25.19 -10.92
C SER A 180 1.59 23.67 -10.71
N GLU A 181 2.10 22.90 -11.68
CA GLU A 181 2.24 21.45 -11.56
C GLU A 181 3.13 21.05 -10.38
N LEU A 182 4.25 21.74 -10.17
CA LEU A 182 5.11 21.49 -9.02
C LEU A 182 4.37 21.77 -7.70
N ALA A 183 3.68 22.90 -7.60
CA ALA A 183 2.92 23.25 -6.40
C ALA A 183 1.81 22.23 -6.12
N VAL A 184 1.11 21.75 -7.14
CA VAL A 184 0.09 20.70 -7.01
C VAL A 184 0.71 19.40 -6.52
N ALA A 185 1.80 18.94 -7.15
CA ALA A 185 2.47 17.70 -6.76
C ALA A 185 2.96 17.76 -5.31
N VAL A 186 3.63 18.85 -4.92
CA VAL A 186 4.09 19.08 -3.54
C VAL A 186 2.94 19.03 -2.54
N ASN A 187 1.82 19.69 -2.83
CA ASN A 187 0.66 19.71 -1.92
C ASN A 187 -0.03 18.34 -1.81
N LYS A 188 -0.14 17.58 -2.90
CA LYS A 188 -0.65 16.21 -2.86
C LYS A 188 0.24 15.31 -2.00
N THR A 189 1.54 15.36 -2.23
CA THR A 189 2.49 14.54 -1.48
C THR A 189 2.50 14.90 -0.01
N TRP A 190 2.44 16.20 0.33
CA TRP A 190 2.38 16.68 1.71
C TRP A 190 1.19 16.09 2.49
N LEU A 191 0.03 15.89 1.86
CA LEU A 191 -1.16 15.34 2.51
C LEU A 191 -0.99 13.87 2.96
N LEU A 192 -0.23 13.07 2.21
CA LEU A 192 -0.15 11.61 2.39
C LEU A 192 1.20 11.11 2.93
N SER A 193 2.25 11.92 2.81
CA SER A 193 3.58 11.62 3.35
C SER A 193 3.62 11.70 4.87
N GLY A 194 4.56 10.99 5.50
CA GLY A 194 4.91 11.20 6.90
C GLY A 194 5.45 12.61 7.15
N PRO A 195 5.42 13.09 8.41
CA PRO A 195 5.79 14.46 8.74
C PRO A 195 7.24 14.79 8.35
N GLY A 196 8.18 13.86 8.52
CA GLY A 196 9.59 14.07 8.14
C GLY A 196 9.78 14.32 6.64
N THR A 197 9.15 13.50 5.80
CA THR A 197 9.19 13.63 4.34
C THR A 197 8.46 14.87 3.87
N ALA A 198 7.29 15.16 4.46
CA ALA A 198 6.53 16.38 4.23
C ALA A 198 7.37 17.67 4.40
N TYR A 199 8.12 17.77 5.51
CA TYR A 199 8.98 18.92 5.75
C TYR A 199 10.08 19.06 4.69
N LYS A 200 10.75 17.95 4.35
CA LYS A 200 11.81 17.94 3.33
C LYS A 200 11.30 18.35 1.95
N ILE A 201 10.11 17.88 1.55
CA ILE A 201 9.50 18.24 0.26
C ILE A 201 9.16 19.73 0.21
N ARG A 202 8.63 20.29 1.30
CA ARG A 202 8.33 21.73 1.36
C ARG A 202 9.58 22.59 1.32
N GLU A 203 10.62 22.17 2.01
CA GLU A 203 11.91 22.84 1.97
C GLU A 203 12.49 22.83 0.55
N LEU A 204 12.47 21.67 -0.11
CA LEU A 204 12.87 21.54 -1.52
C LEU A 204 12.05 22.46 -2.43
N HIS A 205 10.73 22.51 -2.26
CA HIS A 205 9.86 23.40 -3.04
C HIS A 205 10.25 24.87 -2.87
N SER A 206 10.47 25.33 -1.63
CA SER A 206 10.91 26.70 -1.35
C SER A 206 12.26 27.00 -2.01
N GLN A 207 13.22 26.09 -1.93
CA GLN A 207 14.54 26.26 -2.54
C GLN A 207 14.49 26.27 -4.08
N LEU A 208 13.66 25.43 -4.70
CA LEU A 208 13.44 25.44 -6.15
C LEU A 208 12.77 26.76 -6.60
N MET A 209 11.83 27.29 -5.82
CA MET A 209 11.19 28.58 -6.09
C MET A 209 12.15 29.76 -5.92
N GLU A 210 12.99 29.73 -4.89
CA GLU A 210 14.05 30.71 -4.69
C GLU A 210 15.07 30.68 -5.84
N LEU A 211 15.52 29.49 -6.22
CA LEU A 211 16.41 29.29 -7.35
C LEU A 211 15.78 29.82 -8.65
N PHE A 212 14.52 29.49 -8.90
CA PHE A 212 13.78 30.02 -10.04
C PHE A 212 13.72 31.54 -10.03
N GLY A 213 13.36 32.15 -8.89
CA GLY A 213 13.29 33.61 -8.76
C GLY A 213 14.63 34.29 -9.04
N ASN A 214 15.72 33.73 -8.50
CA ASN A 214 17.08 34.24 -8.70
C ASN A 214 17.52 34.13 -10.17
N VAL A 215 17.23 33.00 -10.83
CA VAL A 215 17.56 32.81 -12.25
C VAL A 215 16.70 33.70 -13.14
N ALA A 216 15.40 33.78 -12.89
CA ALA A 216 14.49 34.64 -13.65
C ALA A 216 14.90 36.12 -13.55
N ALA A 217 15.26 36.59 -12.36
CA ALA A 217 15.79 37.94 -12.14
C ALA A 217 17.08 38.18 -12.94
N SER A 218 17.96 37.18 -12.98
CA SER A 218 19.25 37.27 -13.67
C SER A 218 19.12 37.19 -15.20
N VAL A 219 18.14 36.45 -15.72
CA VAL A 219 17.87 36.29 -17.16
C VAL A 219 17.16 37.50 -17.75
N ARG A 220 16.37 38.25 -16.98
CA ARG A 220 15.67 39.46 -17.45
C ARG A 220 16.53 40.46 -18.23
N PRO A 221 17.74 40.85 -17.79
CA PRO A 221 18.61 41.71 -18.58
C PRO A 221 19.11 41.04 -19.87
N LEU A 222 19.27 39.70 -19.91
CA LEU A 222 19.63 38.99 -21.14
C LEU A 222 18.53 39.08 -22.19
N GLN A 223 17.25 38.99 -21.77
CA GLN A 223 16.10 39.16 -22.67
C GLN A 223 16.14 40.53 -23.36
N GLY A 224 16.47 41.59 -22.62
CA GLY A 224 16.65 42.93 -23.18
C GLY A 224 17.76 42.99 -24.25
N LEU A 225 18.90 42.34 -23.99
CA LEU A 225 20.01 42.26 -24.95
C LEU A 225 19.64 41.46 -26.21
N LYS A 226 19.00 40.29 -26.03
CA LYS A 226 18.50 39.47 -27.14
C LYS A 226 17.48 40.23 -27.98
N GLY A 227 16.55 40.94 -27.35
CA GLY A 227 15.57 41.79 -28.03
C GLY A 227 16.24 42.92 -28.81
N ARG A 228 17.27 43.56 -28.25
CA ARG A 228 18.07 44.59 -28.93
C ARG A 228 18.80 44.02 -30.15
N ILE A 229 19.40 42.83 -30.03
CA ILE A 229 20.04 42.13 -31.15
C ILE A 229 19.01 41.79 -32.24
N ALA A 230 17.89 41.17 -31.86
CA ALA A 230 16.85 40.78 -32.82
C ALA A 230 16.28 41.98 -33.58
N TRP A 231 16.01 43.09 -32.87
CA TRP A 231 15.58 44.35 -33.46
C TRP A 231 16.61 44.91 -34.46
N ALA A 232 17.88 44.96 -34.07
CA ALA A 232 18.94 45.48 -34.92
C ALA A 232 19.16 44.60 -36.16
N GLN A 233 19.11 43.27 -36.00
CA GLN A 233 19.20 42.32 -37.10
C GLN A 233 18.03 42.45 -38.09
N ASP A 234 16.82 42.66 -37.60
CA ASP A 234 15.65 42.91 -38.45
C ASP A 234 15.80 44.23 -39.23
N ARG A 235 16.30 45.28 -38.57
CA ARG A 235 16.63 46.57 -39.23
C ARG A 235 17.69 46.41 -40.32
N VAL A 236 18.78 45.68 -40.06
CA VAL A 236 19.80 45.38 -41.08
C VAL A 236 19.18 44.63 -42.25
N ARG A 237 18.38 43.59 -41.98
CA ARG A 237 17.72 42.80 -43.03
C ARG A 237 16.84 43.67 -43.93
N ASN A 238 16.02 44.53 -43.32
CA ASN A 238 15.15 45.45 -44.05
C ASN A 238 15.95 46.49 -44.83
N ALA A 239 17.00 47.07 -44.25
CA ALA A 239 17.86 48.05 -44.91
C ALA A 239 18.64 47.45 -46.10
N VAL A 240 19.11 46.21 -45.97
CA VAL A 240 19.74 45.46 -47.07
C VAL A 240 18.74 45.23 -48.21
N ALA A 241 17.51 44.81 -47.90
CA ALA A 241 16.47 44.62 -48.91
C ALA A 241 16.12 45.93 -49.63
N GLU A 242 15.96 47.04 -48.91
CA GLU A 242 15.73 48.35 -49.52
C GLU A 242 16.92 48.84 -50.34
N ARG A 243 18.15 48.62 -49.87
CA ARG A 243 19.37 48.93 -50.63
C ARG A 243 19.37 48.22 -51.98
N TRP A 244 19.02 46.93 -52.04
CA TRP A 244 18.91 46.20 -53.31
C TRP A 244 17.86 46.81 -54.25
N LYS A 245 16.66 47.16 -53.74
CA LYS A 245 15.64 47.85 -54.55
C LYS A 245 16.14 49.18 -55.12
N ILE A 246 16.91 49.94 -54.35
CA ILE A 246 17.47 51.22 -54.78
C ILE A 246 18.55 51.02 -55.85
N VAL A 247 19.41 50.00 -55.69
CA VAL A 247 20.42 49.62 -56.71
C VAL A 247 19.74 49.23 -58.02
N ASP A 248 18.71 48.38 -57.96
CA ASP A 248 17.93 47.99 -59.15
C ASP A 248 17.25 49.20 -59.81
N ALA A 249 16.73 50.14 -59.02
CA ALA A 249 16.15 51.38 -59.55
C ALA A 249 17.19 52.30 -60.22
N LEU A 250 18.42 52.31 -59.71
CA LEU A 250 19.55 53.05 -60.28
C LEU A 250 19.97 52.45 -61.63
N ASP A 251 20.06 51.13 -61.72
CA ASP A 251 20.37 50.42 -62.96
C ASP A 251 19.26 50.63 -64.00
N ASN A 252 17.99 50.57 -63.58
CA ASN A 252 16.85 50.85 -64.46
C ASN A 252 16.80 52.31 -64.94
N ASN A 253 17.17 53.28 -64.12
CA ASN A 253 17.26 54.69 -64.53
C ASN A 253 18.30 54.89 -65.64
N ARG A 254 19.48 54.26 -65.46
CA ARG A 254 20.58 54.29 -66.41
C ARG A 254 20.21 53.65 -67.75
N ILE A 255 19.48 52.54 -67.74
CA ILE A 255 19.14 51.78 -68.96
C ILE A 255 17.96 52.40 -69.73
N TYR A 256 16.91 52.86 -69.04
CA TYR A 256 15.64 53.21 -69.70
C TYR A 256 15.27 54.70 -69.72
N LYS A 257 15.84 55.53 -68.84
CA LYS A 257 15.41 56.94 -68.66
C LYS A 257 16.42 57.99 -69.10
N GLY A 258 17.54 57.59 -69.71
CA GLY A 258 18.51 58.52 -70.26
C GLY A 258 19.38 59.23 -69.21
N ASP A 259 19.62 58.60 -68.06
CA ASP A 259 20.53 59.09 -67.02
C ASP A 259 20.08 60.44 -66.40
N ASP A 260 18.85 60.49 -65.88
CA ASP A 260 18.37 61.68 -65.17
C ASP A 260 19.18 61.87 -63.87
N GLN A 261 20.14 62.79 -63.95
CA GLN A 261 21.10 63.09 -62.90
C GLN A 261 20.43 63.47 -61.57
N ARG A 262 19.24 64.08 -61.61
CA ARG A 262 18.52 64.44 -60.40
C ARG A 262 18.04 63.18 -59.67
N ILE A 263 17.38 62.28 -60.40
CA ILE A 263 16.88 61.02 -59.84
C ILE A 263 18.05 60.16 -59.36
N ALA A 264 19.14 60.10 -60.13
CA ALA A 264 20.34 59.36 -59.73
C ALA A 264 20.96 59.91 -58.41
N ASN A 265 20.99 61.23 -58.23
CA ASN A 265 21.48 61.84 -57.00
C ASN A 265 20.57 61.58 -55.80
N GLU A 266 19.24 61.60 -55.98
CA GLU A 266 18.27 61.24 -54.95
C GLU A 266 18.44 59.76 -54.51
N LEU A 267 18.54 58.83 -55.46
CA LEU A 267 18.76 57.40 -55.18
C LEU A 267 20.11 57.15 -54.49
N ARG A 268 21.18 57.86 -54.89
CA ARG A 268 22.47 57.82 -54.17
C ARG A 268 22.38 58.36 -52.74
N GLY A 269 21.56 59.38 -52.51
CA GLY A 269 21.24 59.88 -51.17
C GLY A 269 20.60 58.78 -50.31
N LEU A 270 19.60 58.10 -50.85
CA LEU A 270 18.93 56.98 -50.17
C LEU A 270 19.89 55.80 -49.91
N LEU A 271 20.80 55.48 -50.84
CA LEU A 271 21.84 54.46 -50.61
C LEU A 271 22.73 54.80 -49.42
N LYS A 272 23.14 56.08 -49.27
CA LYS A 272 23.92 56.52 -48.11
C LYS A 272 23.15 56.34 -46.80
N VAL A 273 21.85 56.69 -46.80
CA VAL A 273 20.99 56.48 -45.63
C VAL A 273 20.90 55.00 -45.26
N GLN A 274 20.66 54.11 -46.23
CA GLN A 274 20.62 52.67 -45.96
C GLN A 274 21.97 52.12 -45.48
N ALA A 275 23.08 52.60 -46.05
CA ALA A 275 24.42 52.22 -45.61
C ALA A 275 24.68 52.63 -44.15
N HIS A 276 24.27 53.84 -43.74
CA HIS A 276 24.36 54.27 -42.34
C HIS A 276 23.50 53.41 -41.40
N ILE A 277 22.26 53.08 -41.78
CA ILE A 277 21.40 52.21 -40.97
C ILE A 277 22.04 50.83 -40.79
N ILE A 278 22.63 50.26 -41.86
CA ILE A 278 23.32 48.97 -41.79
C ILE A 278 24.51 49.06 -40.85
N ASP A 279 25.36 50.09 -40.97
CA ASP A 279 26.55 50.29 -40.13
C ASP A 279 26.18 50.45 -38.65
N ASP A 280 25.26 51.38 -38.34
CA ASP A 280 24.79 51.65 -36.98
C ASP A 280 24.17 50.39 -36.33
N CYS A 281 23.31 49.68 -37.06
CA CYS A 281 22.66 48.49 -36.52
C CYS A 281 23.63 47.30 -36.39
N THR A 282 24.61 47.16 -37.28
CA THR A 282 25.65 46.13 -37.18
C THR A 282 26.49 46.37 -35.93
N LYS A 283 26.89 47.63 -35.69
CA LYS A 283 27.60 48.02 -34.46
C LYS A 283 26.80 47.69 -33.20
N ILE A 284 25.49 47.98 -33.19
CA ILE A 284 24.61 47.61 -32.06
C ILE A 284 24.59 46.09 -31.85
N VAL A 285 24.56 45.28 -32.92
CA VAL A 285 24.60 43.82 -32.82
C VAL A 285 25.92 43.38 -32.18
N ASP A 286 27.05 43.86 -32.68
CA ASP A 286 28.38 43.47 -32.21
C ASP A 286 28.58 43.84 -30.73
N GLU A 287 28.28 45.09 -30.35
CA GLU A 287 28.36 45.56 -28.95
C GLU A 287 27.44 44.75 -28.03
N SER A 288 26.24 44.42 -28.50
CA SER A 288 25.29 43.62 -27.71
C SER A 288 25.70 42.17 -27.55
N GLN A 289 26.32 41.58 -28.59
CA GLN A 289 26.83 40.21 -28.53
C GLN A 289 28.03 40.11 -27.60
N GLU A 290 28.94 41.07 -27.65
CA GLU A 290 30.08 41.17 -26.75
C GLU A 290 29.62 41.30 -25.28
N GLU A 291 28.57 42.07 -25.03
CA GLU A 291 27.96 42.20 -23.69
C GLU A 291 27.21 40.94 -23.24
N LEU A 292 26.58 40.21 -24.16
CA LEU A 292 25.71 39.07 -23.88
C LEU A 292 26.50 37.85 -23.37
N GLN A 293 27.60 37.48 -24.06
CA GLN A 293 28.37 36.27 -23.76
C GLN A 293 28.86 36.16 -22.31
N PRO A 294 29.55 37.17 -21.72
CA PRO A 294 30.02 37.06 -20.35
C PRO A 294 28.87 37.02 -19.33
N LYS A 295 27.73 37.63 -19.63
CA LYS A 295 26.54 37.59 -18.76
C LYS A 295 25.88 36.22 -18.77
N VAL A 296 25.70 35.62 -19.96
CA VAL A 296 25.20 34.25 -20.11
C VAL A 296 26.09 33.28 -19.34
N ARG A 297 27.42 33.40 -19.50
CA ARG A 297 28.39 32.56 -18.80
C ARG A 297 28.27 32.66 -17.28
N ARG A 298 28.23 33.87 -16.71
CA ARG A 298 28.07 34.06 -15.25
C ARG A 298 26.79 33.45 -14.72
N ILE A 299 25.70 33.55 -15.49
CA ILE A 299 24.41 32.97 -15.12
C ILE A 299 24.49 31.44 -15.16
N GLN A 300 25.10 30.85 -16.19
CA GLN A 300 25.32 29.40 -16.27
C GLN A 300 26.20 28.89 -15.12
N GLU A 301 27.28 29.59 -14.77
CA GLU A 301 28.15 29.26 -13.63
C GLU A 301 27.38 29.30 -12.30
N SER A 302 26.60 30.35 -12.08
CA SER A 302 25.74 30.48 -10.90
C SER A 302 24.69 29.37 -10.86
N MET A 303 24.06 29.06 -11.99
CA MET A 303 23.04 28.01 -12.10
C MET A 303 23.62 26.63 -11.81
N LEU A 304 24.79 26.29 -12.32
CA LEU A 304 25.45 25.01 -12.04
C LEU A 304 25.74 24.85 -10.54
N THR A 305 26.20 25.93 -9.89
CA THR A 305 26.48 25.94 -8.45
C THR A 305 25.19 25.75 -7.64
N SER A 306 24.15 26.52 -7.93
CA SER A 306 22.88 26.42 -7.20
C SER A 306 22.11 25.13 -7.50
N ASN A 307 22.23 24.58 -8.72
CA ASN A 307 21.62 23.30 -9.07
C ASN A 307 22.25 22.14 -8.29
N ALA A 308 23.54 22.22 -7.92
CA ALA A 308 24.18 21.23 -7.04
C ALA A 308 23.48 21.12 -5.69
N GLN A 309 23.15 22.27 -5.10
CA GLN A 309 22.44 22.32 -3.83
C GLN A 309 21.02 21.76 -3.96
N ALA A 310 20.31 22.11 -5.05
CA ALA A 310 18.98 21.56 -5.33
C ALA A 310 19.02 20.03 -5.52
N MET A 311 20.04 19.50 -6.19
CA MET A 311 20.25 18.05 -6.37
C MET A 311 20.41 17.32 -5.05
N LEU A 312 21.24 17.84 -4.13
CA LEU A 312 21.41 17.26 -2.79
C LEU A 312 20.10 17.20 -2.01
N GLN A 313 19.22 18.17 -2.23
CA GLN A 313 17.94 18.26 -1.52
C GLN A 313 16.88 17.35 -2.14
N ILE A 314 16.87 17.20 -3.47
CA ILE A 314 16.10 16.17 -4.15
C ILE A 314 16.48 14.79 -3.63
N GLN A 315 17.76 14.51 -3.45
CA GLN A 315 18.19 13.24 -2.88
C GLN A 315 17.78 13.04 -1.42
N SER A 316 17.89 14.08 -0.60
CA SER A 316 17.40 14.06 0.79
C SER A 316 15.91 13.71 0.86
N VAL A 317 15.12 14.23 -0.09
CA VAL A 317 13.71 13.89 -0.28
C VAL A 317 13.53 12.46 -0.78
N MET A 318 14.28 12.02 -1.79
CA MET A 318 14.21 10.67 -2.33
C MET A 318 14.56 9.61 -1.27
N ALA A 319 15.59 9.86 -0.46
CA ALA A 319 15.97 8.97 0.65
C ALA A 319 14.83 8.84 1.67
N ALA A 320 14.20 9.96 2.06
CA ALA A 320 13.05 9.95 2.95
C ALA A 320 11.83 9.23 2.34
N CYS A 321 11.57 9.42 1.04
CA CYS A 321 10.52 8.70 0.32
C CYS A 321 10.79 7.20 0.29
N ARG A 322 12.04 6.78 0.06
CA ARG A 322 12.44 5.36 0.07
C ARG A 322 12.28 4.73 1.44
N GLU A 323 12.70 5.43 2.49
CA GLU A 323 12.52 5.01 3.88
C GLU A 323 11.04 4.77 4.20
N GLU A 324 10.16 5.71 3.82
CA GLU A 324 8.72 5.53 4.01
C GLU A 324 8.12 4.39 3.19
N LEU A 325 8.72 4.05 2.05
CA LEU A 325 8.34 2.91 1.23
C LEU A 325 8.95 1.58 1.72
N GLY A 326 9.72 1.59 2.81
CA GLY A 326 10.42 0.40 3.33
C GLY A 326 11.53 -0.09 2.39
N LEU A 327 12.03 0.78 1.51
CA LEU A 327 13.12 0.48 0.59
C LEU A 327 14.44 0.87 1.24
N GLU A 328 15.22 -0.12 1.65
CA GLU A 328 16.57 0.10 2.16
C GLU A 328 17.46 0.76 1.08
N GLY A 329 18.38 1.61 1.53
CA GLY A 329 19.35 2.27 0.67
C GLY A 329 20.36 3.07 1.48
N ASP A 330 21.61 3.06 1.05
CA ASP A 330 22.66 3.87 1.66
C ASP A 330 22.54 5.32 1.16
N SER A 331 22.04 6.20 2.04
CA SER A 331 21.92 7.63 1.75
C SER A 331 23.26 8.32 1.54
N GLU A 332 24.33 7.80 2.14
CA GLU A 332 25.68 8.35 1.99
C GLU A 332 26.27 8.01 0.62
N GLU A 333 26.07 6.78 0.14
CA GLU A 333 26.47 6.38 -1.21
C GLU A 333 25.78 7.24 -2.27
N LEU A 334 24.47 7.48 -2.13
CA LEU A 334 23.72 8.37 -3.03
C LEU A 334 24.27 9.80 -3.01
N ARG A 335 24.56 10.33 -1.82
CA ARG A 335 25.13 11.67 -1.64
C ARG A 335 26.51 11.79 -2.30
N GLN A 336 27.35 10.77 -2.14
CA GLN A 336 28.66 10.70 -2.77
C GLN A 336 28.53 10.69 -4.30
N GLN A 337 27.62 9.87 -4.85
CA GLN A 337 27.40 9.77 -6.29
C GLN A 337 26.99 11.12 -6.92
N THR A 338 26.12 11.90 -6.27
CA THR A 338 25.75 13.24 -6.76
C THR A 338 26.87 14.24 -6.65
N ASN A 339 27.68 14.20 -5.59
CA ASN A 339 28.86 15.05 -5.49
C ASN A 339 29.85 14.77 -6.63
N GLU A 340 30.05 13.50 -6.97
CA GLU A 340 30.87 13.08 -8.10
C GLU A 340 30.25 13.48 -9.46
N MET A 341 28.94 13.37 -9.62
CA MET A 341 28.24 13.86 -10.82
C MET A 341 28.36 15.37 -10.96
N HIS A 342 28.22 16.12 -9.87
CA HIS A 342 28.38 17.57 -9.87
C HIS A 342 29.82 17.97 -10.21
N ALA A 343 30.82 17.33 -9.60
CA ALA A 343 32.22 17.57 -9.91
C ALA A 343 32.53 17.31 -11.39
N ARG A 344 32.00 16.24 -11.97
CA ARG A 344 32.12 15.94 -13.42
C ARG A 344 31.42 16.98 -14.28
N ALA A 345 30.21 17.41 -13.92
CA ALA A 345 29.47 18.44 -14.65
C ALA A 345 30.22 19.78 -14.63
N MET A 346 30.79 20.15 -13.49
CA MET A 346 31.62 21.35 -13.37
C MET A 346 32.91 21.26 -14.19
N ALA A 347 33.61 20.12 -14.13
CA ALA A 347 34.80 19.89 -14.93
C ALA A 347 34.50 19.99 -16.43
N MET A 348 33.37 19.43 -16.89
CA MET A 348 32.92 19.54 -18.28
C MET A 348 32.61 20.98 -18.66
N PHE A 349 31.91 21.74 -17.81
CA PHE A 349 31.62 23.15 -18.06
C PHE A 349 32.90 23.97 -18.16
N VAL A 350 33.83 23.81 -17.23
CA VAL A 350 35.13 24.50 -17.25
C VAL A 350 35.96 24.11 -18.48
N GLY A 351 35.94 22.84 -18.88
CA GLY A 351 36.64 22.36 -20.09
C GLY A 351 36.10 22.99 -21.37
N VAL A 352 34.78 22.91 -21.58
CA VAL A 352 34.11 23.48 -22.77
C VAL A 352 34.29 25.00 -22.84
N VAL A 353 34.16 25.69 -21.70
CA VAL A 353 34.28 27.15 -21.63
C VAL A 353 35.73 27.62 -21.66
N GLY A 354 36.66 26.82 -21.14
CA GLY A 354 38.11 27.11 -21.11
C GLY A 354 38.77 26.92 -22.48
N GLU A 355 38.33 25.96 -23.29
CA GLU A 355 38.85 25.75 -24.65
C GLU A 355 38.30 26.76 -25.67
N ALA A 356 37.09 27.30 -25.45
CA ALA A 356 36.46 28.27 -26.36
C ALA A 356 37.09 29.68 -26.34
N HIS A 357 38.05 29.95 -25.44
CA HIS A 357 38.82 31.18 -25.38
C HIS A 357 40.32 30.86 -25.22
N PRO A 358 41.05 30.52 -26.30
CA PRO A 358 42.47 30.76 -26.27
C PRO A 358 42.67 32.26 -25.99
N PRO A 359 43.58 32.65 -25.08
CA PRO A 359 43.83 34.06 -24.80
C PRO A 359 44.11 34.75 -26.14
N SER A 360 43.23 35.68 -26.51
CA SER A 360 43.47 36.61 -27.60
C SER A 360 44.84 37.22 -27.33
N LYS A 361 45.84 36.81 -28.11
CA LYS A 361 47.18 37.38 -28.02
C LYS A 361 47.00 38.86 -28.30
N ALA A 362 47.15 39.67 -27.25
CA ALA A 362 47.16 41.11 -27.33
C ALA A 362 48.13 41.52 -28.44
N SER A 363 47.58 42.11 -29.50
CA SER A 363 48.31 42.77 -30.59
C SER A 363 48.27 44.27 -30.38
#